data_AF-A0A3D0P9H8-F1
#
_entry.id   AF-A0A3D0P9H8-F1
#
_cell.length_a   1.000
_cell.length_b   1.000
_cell.length_c   1.000
_cell.angle_alpha   90.00
_cell.angle_beta   90.00
_cell.angle_gamma   90.00
#
_symmetry.space_group_name_H-M   'P 1'
#
loop_
_entity.id
_entity.type
_entity.pdbx_description
1 polymer ?
#
loop_
_entity_poly.entity_id
_entity_poly.type
_entity_poly.pdbx_seq_one_letter_code
_entity_poly.pdbx_strand_id
1 'polypeptide(L)'
;MLRLDLRYIFGVRGYRNPVKELVKLGLSPPTAKNLVSGKTASIHTRHLEAICEYLRCTPNDLYAWTPEGGASAAEGHPLRGLIREGDAAEIARAFAEIPLDKLNEARDLLASLKNND
;
A
#
# COMPACT_ATOMS: atom_id res chain seq x y z
N MET A 1 -0.29 -10.51 14.31
CA MET A 1 -1.15 -10.73 13.14
C MET A 1 -0.63 -10.11 11.83
N LEU A 2 -0.44 -10.96 10.81
CA LEU A 2 -0.24 -10.58 9.41
C LEU A 2 -1.61 -10.40 8.72
N ARG A 3 -1.79 -9.36 7.91
CA ARG A 3 -3.05 -9.10 7.19
C ARG A 3 -2.81 -8.46 5.82
N LEU A 4 -3.75 -8.63 4.90
CA LEU A 4 -3.78 -7.82 3.67
C LEU A 4 -4.11 -6.37 4.01
N ASP A 5 -3.38 -5.43 3.41
CA ASP A 5 -3.63 -4.00 3.53
C ASP A 5 -3.67 -3.31 2.16
N LEU A 6 -4.66 -3.72 1.36
CA LEU A 6 -4.86 -3.12 0.04
C LEU A 6 -5.26 -1.64 0.12
N ARG A 7 -5.87 -1.20 1.22
CA ARG A 7 -6.22 0.22 1.38
C ARG A 7 -4.98 1.10 1.43
N TYR A 8 -3.98 0.68 2.19
CA TYR A 8 -2.71 1.38 2.29
C TYR A 8 -2.05 1.51 0.92
N ILE A 9 -1.76 0.39 0.24
CA ILE A 9 -0.95 0.42 -0.99
C ILE A 9 -1.66 1.16 -2.12
N PHE A 10 -2.98 1.00 -2.29
CA PHE A 10 -3.71 1.78 -3.29
C PHE A 10 -3.73 3.27 -2.93
N GLY A 11 -3.86 3.61 -1.65
CA GLY A 11 -3.84 4.99 -1.18
C GLY A 11 -2.50 5.69 -1.45
N VAL A 12 -1.37 5.06 -1.12
CA VAL A 12 -0.04 5.65 -1.37
C VAL A 12 0.29 5.75 -2.87
N ARG A 13 -0.36 4.94 -3.71
CA ARG A 13 -0.31 5.07 -5.17
C ARG A 13 -1.32 6.07 -5.75
N GLY A 14 -2.04 6.80 -4.89
CA GLY A 14 -2.96 7.87 -5.30
C GLY A 14 -4.36 7.41 -5.71
N TYR A 15 -4.70 6.13 -5.50
CA TYR A 15 -6.03 5.61 -5.82
C TYR A 15 -7.00 5.80 -4.65
N ARG A 16 -8.12 6.48 -4.92
CA ARG A 16 -9.16 6.75 -3.92
C ARG A 16 -10.13 5.59 -3.70
N ASN A 17 -10.25 4.68 -4.67
CA ASN A 17 -11.23 3.59 -4.61
C ASN A 17 -10.59 2.25 -5.01
N PRO A 18 -9.97 1.54 -4.05
CA PRO A 18 -9.32 0.26 -4.31
C PRO A 18 -10.27 -0.78 -4.91
N VAL A 19 -11.55 -0.80 -4.47
CA VAL A 19 -12.54 -1.76 -4.99
C VAL A 19 -12.77 -1.55 -6.47
N LYS A 20 -12.90 -0.29 -6.92
CA LYS A 20 -13.08 0.05 -8.33
C LYS A 20 -11.88 -0.39 -9.17
N GLU A 21 -10.66 -0.15 -8.69
CA GLU A 21 -9.46 -0.55 -9.42
C GLU A 21 -9.30 -2.06 -9.51
N LEU A 22 -9.59 -2.80 -8.43
CA LEU A 22 -9.60 -4.27 -8.46
C LEU A 22 -10.63 -4.85 -9.44
N VAL A 23 -11.81 -4.23 -9.56
CA VAL A 23 -12.81 -4.66 -10.55
C VAL A 23 -12.33 -4.42 -11.98
N LYS A 24 -11.61 -3.32 -12.25
CA LYS A 24 -10.97 -3.09 -13.57
C LYS A 24 -9.91 -4.15 -13.89
N LEU A 25 -9.26 -4.72 -12.87
CA LEU A 25 -8.32 -5.84 -13.01
C LEU A 25 -9.02 -7.20 -13.20
N GLY A 26 -10.35 -7.24 -13.31
CA GLY A 26 -11.12 -8.46 -13.58
C GLY A 26 -11.57 -9.22 -12.34
N LEU A 27 -11.39 -8.68 -11.12
CA LEU A 27 -11.91 -9.30 -9.91
C LEU A 27 -13.41 -9.06 -9.78
N SER A 28 -14.15 -10.07 -9.30
CA SER A 28 -15.57 -9.89 -9.00
C SER A 28 -15.76 -8.81 -7.91
N PRO A 29 -16.84 -8.00 -7.95
CA PRO A 29 -17.08 -6.99 -6.93
C PRO A 29 -17.13 -7.54 -5.48
N PRO A 30 -17.73 -8.73 -5.21
CA PRO A 30 -17.64 -9.35 -3.89
C PRO A 30 -16.20 -9.68 -3.48
N THR A 31 -15.40 -10.27 -4.38
CA THR A 31 -13.98 -10.56 -4.12
C THR A 31 -13.20 -9.28 -3.82
N ALA A 32 -13.37 -8.24 -4.63
CA ALA A 32 -12.69 -6.96 -4.45
C ALA A 32 -13.03 -6.33 -3.09
N LYS A 33 -14.32 -6.30 -2.71
CA LYS A 33 -14.76 -5.80 -1.39
C LYS A 33 -14.15 -6.60 -0.24
N ASN A 34 -14.13 -7.92 -0.35
CA ASN A 34 -13.57 -8.80 0.67
C ASN A 34 -12.06 -8.55 0.86
N LEU A 35 -11.28 -8.50 -0.22
CA LEU A 35 -9.84 -8.22 -0.15
C LEU A 35 -9.54 -6.84 0.43
N VAL A 36 -10.28 -5.80 0.01
CA VAL A 36 -10.10 -4.42 0.52
C VAL A 36 -10.55 -4.26 1.97
N SER A 37 -11.39 -5.15 2.48
CA SER A 37 -11.78 -5.15 3.89
C SER A 37 -10.63 -5.52 4.83
N GLY A 38 -9.59 -6.20 4.32
CA GLY A 38 -8.49 -6.73 5.13
C GLY A 38 -8.88 -7.89 6.05
N LYS A 39 -10.15 -8.31 6.06
CA LYS A 39 -10.67 -9.43 6.87
C LYS A 39 -10.42 -10.79 6.23
N THR A 40 -10.12 -10.83 4.94
CA THR A 40 -9.86 -12.09 4.24
C THR A 40 -8.46 -12.60 4.59
N ALA A 41 -8.37 -13.86 5.01
CA ALA A 41 -7.11 -14.49 5.39
C ALA A 41 -6.22 -14.88 4.19
N SER A 42 -6.78 -14.92 2.98
CA SER A 42 -6.08 -15.39 1.78
C SER A 42 -6.41 -14.57 0.54
N ILE A 43 -5.44 -14.52 -0.37
CA ILE A 43 -5.60 -13.98 -1.73
C ILE A 43 -5.10 -15.06 -2.70
N HIS A 44 -5.82 -15.27 -3.79
CA HIS A 44 -5.37 -16.17 -4.84
C HIS A 44 -4.14 -15.60 -5.54
N THR A 45 -3.11 -16.42 -5.80
CA THR A 45 -1.83 -15.95 -6.37
C THR A 45 -2.01 -15.17 -7.67
N ARG A 46 -2.91 -15.60 -8.56
CA ARG A 46 -3.28 -14.83 -9.78
C ARG A 46 -3.72 -13.38 -9.51
N HIS A 47 -4.45 -13.13 -8.41
CA HIS A 47 -4.88 -11.77 -8.06
C HIS A 47 -3.74 -10.99 -7.43
N LEU A 48 -2.92 -11.65 -6.61
CA LEU A 48 -1.72 -11.07 -6.03
C LEU A 48 -0.75 -10.59 -7.11
N GLU A 49 -0.46 -11.44 -8.10
CA GLU A 49 0.36 -11.12 -9.28
C GLU A 49 -0.22 -9.94 -10.07
N ALA A 50 -1.50 -10.01 -10.48
CA ALA A 50 -2.15 -8.95 -11.24
C ALA A 50 -2.14 -7.58 -10.51
N ILE A 51 -2.33 -7.59 -9.19
CA ILE A 51 -2.24 -6.38 -8.37
C ILE A 51 -0.80 -5.85 -8.33
N CYS A 52 0.19 -6.74 -8.17
CA CYS A 52 1.60 -6.36 -8.13
C CYS A 52 2.09 -5.78 -9.46
N GLU A 53 1.67 -6.35 -10.60
CA GLU A 53 1.96 -5.82 -11.92
C GLU A 53 1.33 -4.43 -12.11
N TYR A 54 0.05 -4.30 -11.76
CA TYR A 54 -0.68 -3.03 -11.88
C TYR A 54 -0.07 -1.94 -11.00
N LEU A 55 0.24 -2.29 -9.75
CA LEU A 55 0.79 -1.37 -8.76
C LEU A 55 2.31 -1.36 -8.77
N ARG A 56 3.05 -2.02 -9.68
CA ARG A 56 4.52 -2.08 -9.65
C ARG A 56 5.08 -2.28 -8.22
N CYS A 57 4.64 -3.34 -7.56
CA CYS A 57 5.04 -3.65 -6.18
C CYS A 57 5.40 -5.13 -6.05
N THR A 58 5.89 -5.52 -4.88
CA THR A 58 6.12 -6.92 -4.51
C THR A 58 4.91 -7.47 -3.73
N PRO A 59 4.79 -8.80 -3.59
CA PRO A 59 3.77 -9.41 -2.73
C PRO A 59 3.79 -8.88 -1.30
N ASN A 60 4.98 -8.66 -0.73
CA ASN A 60 5.14 -8.15 0.63
C ASN A 60 4.50 -6.76 0.80
N ASP A 61 4.52 -5.92 -0.23
CA ASP A 61 3.91 -4.59 -0.21
C ASP A 61 2.39 -4.62 -0.05
N LEU A 62 1.73 -5.77 -0.27
CA LEU A 62 0.28 -5.94 -0.08
C LEU A 62 -0.10 -6.32 1.36
N TYR A 63 0.88 -6.65 2.20
CA TYR A 63 0.66 -7.10 3.57
C TYR A 63 1.06 -6.05 4.60
N ALA A 64 0.45 -6.13 5.78
CA ALA A 64 0.86 -5.41 6.97
C ALA A 64 1.00 -6.40 8.12
N TRP A 65 1.97 -6.15 9.00
CA TRP A 65 2.20 -6.97 10.19
C TRP A 65 2.08 -6.16 11.47
N THR A 66 1.32 -6.69 12.42
CA THR A 66 1.24 -6.17 13.79
C THR A 66 1.72 -7.29 14.73
N PRO A 67 2.89 -7.17 15.38
CA PRO A 67 3.39 -8.21 16.29
C PRO A 67 2.49 -8.34 17.52
N GLU A 68 2.14 -9.58 17.90
CA GLU A 68 1.25 -9.83 19.04
C GLU A 68 1.90 -9.55 20.40
N GLY A 69 3.23 -9.66 20.49
CA GLY A 69 4.01 -9.31 21.68
C GLY A 69 4.49 -7.85 21.72
N GLY A 70 3.95 -6.96 20.87
CA GLY A 70 4.39 -5.57 20.79
C GLY A 70 5.77 -5.39 20.16
N ALA A 71 6.42 -4.26 20.45
CA ALA A 71 7.63 -3.82 19.75
C ALA A 71 8.84 -4.76 19.94
N SER A 72 8.98 -5.38 21.11
CA SER A 72 10.07 -6.33 21.41
C SER A 72 9.96 -7.61 20.59
N ALA A 73 8.74 -8.06 20.28
CA ALA A 73 8.52 -9.23 19.42
C ALA A 73 8.83 -8.97 17.94
N ALA A 74 9.05 -7.71 17.55
CA ALA A 74 9.46 -7.33 16.19
C ALA A 74 10.97 -7.08 16.05
N GLU A 75 11.73 -7.10 17.14
CA GLU A 75 13.16 -6.87 17.09
C GLU A 75 13.87 -8.07 16.46
N GLY A 76 14.71 -7.82 15.44
CA GLY A 76 15.41 -8.86 14.69
C GLY A 76 14.52 -9.76 13.80
N HIS A 77 13.19 -9.60 13.81
CA HIS A 77 12.28 -10.45 13.03
C HIS A 77 12.15 -9.99 11.56
N PRO A 78 12.25 -10.88 10.55
CA PRO A 78 12.16 -10.49 9.13
C PRO A 78 10.85 -9.77 8.73
N LEU A 79 9.73 -10.11 9.37
CA LEU A 79 8.44 -9.44 9.11
C LEU A 79 8.39 -7.98 9.58
N ARG A 80 9.40 -7.48 10.29
CA ARG A 80 9.48 -6.09 10.73
C ARG A 80 9.32 -5.11 9.56
N GLY A 81 9.81 -5.46 8.37
CA GLY A 81 9.64 -4.65 7.16
C GLY A 81 8.20 -4.50 6.68
N LEU A 82 7.25 -5.27 7.23
CA LEU A 82 5.81 -5.18 6.93
C LEU A 82 5.04 -4.34 7.95
N ILE A 83 5.71 -3.78 8.97
CA ILE A 83 5.08 -2.84 9.90
C ILE A 83 4.85 -1.52 9.15
N ARG A 84 3.63 -0.98 9.22
CA ARG A 84 3.29 0.29 8.57
C ARG A 84 3.57 1.45 9.51
N GLU A 85 4.46 2.32 9.10
CA GLU A 85 4.67 3.64 9.71
C GLU A 85 3.69 4.60 9.04
N GLY A 86 2.50 4.73 9.61
CA GLY A 86 1.48 5.64 9.09
C GLY A 86 0.52 5.06 8.04
N ASP A 87 -0.39 5.90 7.57
CA ASP A 87 -1.35 5.57 6.52
C ASP A 87 -1.25 6.51 5.29
N ALA A 88 -1.92 6.14 4.20
CA ALA A 88 -1.93 6.97 2.99
C ALA A 88 -2.56 8.36 3.21
N ALA A 89 -3.41 8.52 4.24
CA ALA A 89 -4.00 9.81 4.55
C ALA A 89 -2.99 10.74 5.24
N GLU A 90 -2.03 10.22 6.01
CA GLU A 90 -0.90 10.99 6.54
C GLU A 90 -0.05 11.58 5.42
N ILE A 91 0.29 10.77 4.40
CA ILE A 91 1.01 11.25 3.22
C ILE A 91 0.21 12.35 2.52
N ALA A 92 -1.09 12.12 2.28
CA ALA A 92 -1.96 13.10 1.64
C ALA A 92 -2.08 14.43 2.44
N ARG A 93 -2.15 14.35 3.78
CA ARG A 93 -2.15 15.52 4.65
C ARG A 93 -0.83 16.29 4.57
N ALA A 94 0.31 15.59 4.59
CA ALA A 94 1.61 16.21 4.43
C ALA A 94 1.68 17.02 3.14
N PHE A 95 1.20 16.49 2.01
CA PHE A 95 1.13 17.24 0.75
C PHE A 95 0.24 18.50 0.82
N ALA A 96 -0.85 18.47 1.59
CA ALA A 96 -1.77 19.59 1.70
C ALA A 96 -1.22 20.75 2.56
N GLU A 97 -0.33 20.46 3.50
CA GLU A 97 0.25 21.43 4.44
C GLU A 97 1.56 22.07 3.93
N ILE A 98 2.20 21.47 2.92
CA ILE A 98 3.45 21.98 2.34
C ILE A 98 3.19 23.27 1.52
N PRO A 99 3.97 24.34 1.75
CA PRO A 99 3.94 25.54 0.92
C PRO A 99 4.20 25.28 -0.57
N LEU A 100 3.60 26.09 -1.45
CA LEU A 100 3.65 25.87 -2.92
C LEU A 100 5.08 25.84 -3.50
N ASP A 101 6.00 26.65 -2.98
CA ASP A 101 7.41 26.66 -3.38
C ASP A 101 8.09 25.32 -3.07
N LYS A 102 7.82 24.75 -1.89
CA LYS A 102 8.31 23.43 -1.48
C LYS A 102 7.65 22.27 -2.23
N LEU A 103 6.42 22.42 -2.68
CA LEU A 103 5.79 21.46 -3.58
C LEU A 103 6.49 21.39 -4.95
N ASN A 104 7.01 22.52 -5.46
CA ASN A 104 7.80 22.50 -6.69
C ASN A 104 9.13 21.76 -6.50
N GLU A 105 9.83 22.00 -5.38
CA GLU A 105 11.05 21.24 -5.04
C GLU A 105 10.77 19.74 -4.95
N ALA A 106 9.67 19.35 -4.29
CA ALA A 106 9.25 17.95 -4.20
C ALA A 106 8.94 17.33 -5.57
N ARG A 107 8.27 18.07 -6.46
CA ARG A 107 7.99 17.63 -7.84
C ARG A 107 9.29 17.36 -8.59
N ASP A 108 10.28 18.25 -8.48
CA ASP A 108 11.54 18.14 -9.21
C ASP A 108 12.37 16.95 -8.68
N LEU A 109 12.35 16.72 -7.37
CA LEU A 109 12.92 15.51 -6.76
C LEU A 109 12.24 14.23 -7.27
N LEU A 110 10.90 14.18 -7.26
CA LEU A 110 10.15 13.03 -7.78
C LEU A 110 10.47 12.75 -9.26
N ALA A 111 10.66 13.79 -10.06
CA ALA A 111 11.07 13.65 -11.45
C ALA A 111 12.48 13.04 -11.57
N SER A 112 13.42 13.42 -10.70
CA SER A 112 14.76 12.81 -10.69
C SER A 112 14.74 11.33 -10.28
N LEU A 113 13.90 10.96 -9.32
CA LEU A 113 13.78 9.57 -8.86
C LEU A 113 13.23 8.67 -9.96
N LYS A 114 12.28 9.15 -10.75
CA LYS A 114 11.70 8.41 -11.88
C LYS A 114 12.71 8.12 -13.01
N ASN A 115 13.74 8.95 -13.16
CA ASN A 115 14.72 8.84 -14.25
C ASN A 115 15.97 8.02 -13.87
N ASN A 116 16.06 7.53 -12.64
CA ASN A 116 17.17 6.72 -12.14
C ASN A 116 16.91 5.20 -12.18
N ASP A 117 15.81 4.77 -12.80
CA ASP A 117 15.47 3.38 -13.13
C ASP A 117 15.58 3.15 -14.65
#